data_AF-A0A382S037-F1
#
_entry.id   AF-A0A382S037-F1
#
_cell.length_a   1.000
_cell.length_b   1.000
_cell.length_c   1.000
_cell.angle_alpha   90.00
_cell.angle_beta   90.00
_cell.angle_gamma   90.00
#
_symmetry.space_group_name_H-M   'P 1'
#
loop_
_entity.id
_entity.type
_entity.pdbx_description
1 polymer ?
#
loop_
_entity_poly.entity_id
_entity_poly.type
_entity_poly.pdbx_seq_one_letter_code
_entity_poly.pdbx_strand_id
1 'polypeptide(L)'
;MFYWLQKNLPKFVIAPSFAVILWFVYGFVIWTFYVSLTKSKMLPRYDFWGIDQHFRLWSNPRWSIAVENLLIFTVLFVVICILIGILLSILLDQKIRAEGFLRTIYLYPMALSFIVTGTAWKWMLNPSMGIEKLFTDWGFT
;
A
#
# COMPACT_ATOMS: atom_id res chain seq x y z
N MET A 1 8.87 47.67 0.04
CA MET A 1 9.76 46.51 0.32
C MET A 1 9.02 45.38 1.04
N PHE A 2 8.47 45.59 2.24
CA PHE A 2 7.81 44.55 3.05
C PHE A 2 6.60 43.85 2.39
N TYR A 3 5.77 44.57 1.63
CA TYR A 3 4.61 44.00 0.93
C TYR A 3 4.97 42.96 -0.16
N TRP A 4 6.12 43.14 -0.83
CA TRP A 4 6.60 42.20 -1.86
C TRP A 4 7.11 40.90 -1.24
N LEU A 5 7.79 41.01 -0.08
CA LEU A 5 8.25 39.88 0.70
C LEU A 5 7.08 39.09 1.26
N GLN A 6 6.06 39.72 1.84
CA GLN A 6 4.88 39.03 2.36
C GLN A 6 4.08 38.31 1.26
N LYS A 7 4.02 38.87 0.05
CA LYS A 7 3.37 38.25 -1.11
C LYS A 7 4.12 37.03 -1.66
N ASN A 8 5.44 37.00 -1.55
CA ASN A 8 6.28 35.91 -2.09
C ASN A 8 6.86 34.97 -1.01
N LEU A 9 6.74 35.30 0.27
CA LEU A 9 7.16 34.50 1.41
C LEU A 9 6.63 33.06 1.37
N PRO A 10 5.33 32.83 1.08
CA PRO A 10 4.79 31.48 0.96
C PRO A 10 5.50 30.65 -0.13
N LYS A 11 5.90 31.28 -1.25
CA LYS A 11 6.60 30.60 -2.35
C LYS A 11 8.01 30.19 -1.93
N PHE A 12 8.73 31.04 -1.21
CA PHE A 12 10.07 30.72 -0.72
C PHE A 12 10.06 29.64 0.37
N VAL A 13 9.04 29.61 1.23
CA VAL A 13 8.90 28.60 2.27
C VAL A 13 8.56 27.22 1.66
N ILE A 14 7.76 27.17 0.60
CA ILE A 14 7.36 25.92 -0.06
C ILE A 14 8.41 25.45 -1.08
N ALA A 15 9.18 26.36 -1.67
CA ALA A 15 10.20 26.05 -2.68
C ALA A 15 11.14 24.90 -2.31
N PRO A 16 11.74 24.80 -1.10
CA PRO A 16 12.62 23.69 -0.75
C PRO A 16 11.89 22.35 -0.70
N SER A 17 10.69 22.29 -0.13
CA SER A 17 9.87 21.07 -0.13
C SER A 17 9.52 20.65 -1.55
N PHE A 18 9.15 21.60 -2.39
CA PHE A 18 8.82 21.33 -3.79
C PHE A 18 10.04 20.82 -4.57
N ALA A 19 11.22 21.42 -4.37
CA ALA A 19 12.45 21.01 -5.03
C ALA A 19 12.85 19.57 -4.64
N VAL A 20 12.74 19.21 -3.36
CA VAL A 20 13.01 17.85 -2.88
C VAL A 20 12.04 16.85 -3.52
N ILE A 21 10.74 17.16 -3.57
CA ILE A 21 9.76 16.30 -4.22
C ILE A 21 10.06 16.14 -5.71
N LEU A 22 10.39 17.23 -6.40
CA LEU A 22 10.69 17.22 -7.83
C LEU A 22 11.92 16.37 -8.14
N TRP A 23 12.95 16.47 -7.31
CA TRP A 23 14.17 15.69 -7.49
C TRP A 23 14.00 14.21 -7.13
N PHE A 24 13.53 13.92 -5.92
CA PHE A 24 13.51 12.55 -5.39
C PHE A 24 12.30 11.74 -5.83
N VAL A 25 11.13 12.35 -5.99
CA VAL A 25 9.94 11.61 -6.43
C VAL A 25 9.94 11.55 -7.95
N TYR A 26 9.85 12.71 -8.61
CA TYR A 26 9.70 12.75 -10.06
C TYR A 26 10.98 12.36 -10.79
N GLY A 27 12.15 12.76 -10.29
CA GLY A 27 13.43 12.32 -10.85
C GLY A 27 13.60 10.80 -10.81
N PHE A 28 13.25 10.14 -9.69
CA PHE A 28 13.29 8.68 -9.61
C PHE A 28 12.21 8.01 -10.47
N VAL A 29 11.01 8.59 -10.59
CA VAL A 29 9.99 8.06 -11.51
C VAL A 29 10.47 8.08 -12.96
N ILE A 30 11.07 9.19 -13.41
CA ILE A 30 11.64 9.31 -14.76
C ILE A 30 12.78 8.30 -14.95
N TRP A 31 13.64 8.14 -13.94
CA TRP A 31 14.71 7.16 -13.97
C TRP A 31 14.18 5.72 -14.08
N THR A 32 13.19 5.34 -13.27
CA THR A 32 12.54 4.03 -13.34
C THR A 32 11.90 3.81 -14.69
N PHE A 33 11.26 4.83 -15.27
CA PHE A 33 10.70 4.76 -16.61
C PHE A 33 11.77 4.50 -17.68
N TYR A 34 12.90 5.22 -17.62
CA TYR A 34 14.04 5.00 -18.51
C TYR A 34 14.62 3.57 -18.39
N VAL A 35 14.81 3.09 -17.15
CA VAL A 35 15.29 1.73 -16.89
C VAL A 35 14.28 0.68 -17.38
N SER A 36 12.98 0.96 -17.33
CA SER A 36 11.93 0.04 -17.81
C SER A 36 12.02 -0.23 -19.33
N LEU A 37 12.50 0.73 -20.11
CA LEU A 37 12.73 0.62 -21.57
C LEU A 37 14.05 -0.08 -21.94
N THR A 38 14.80 -0.48 -20.93
CA THR A 38 16.16 -0.99 -21.08
C THR A 38 16.18 -2.49 -20.79
N LYS A 39 17.15 -3.22 -21.34
CA LYS A 39 17.36 -4.67 -21.14
C LYS A 39 17.89 -5.05 -19.74
N SER A 40 17.44 -4.33 -18.70
CA SER A 40 17.84 -4.56 -17.31
C SER A 40 17.17 -5.83 -16.76
N LYS A 41 17.93 -6.68 -16.06
CA LYS A 41 17.40 -7.88 -15.37
C LYS A 41 17.65 -7.77 -13.86
N MET A 42 18.75 -8.33 -13.37
CA MET A 42 19.18 -8.24 -11.96
C MET A 42 20.21 -7.13 -11.74
N LEU A 43 21.03 -6.83 -12.74
CA LEU A 43 22.00 -5.74 -12.74
C LEU A 43 21.63 -4.73 -13.83
N PRO A 44 21.80 -3.42 -13.57
CA PRO A 44 21.51 -2.39 -14.55
C PRO A 44 22.44 -2.54 -15.76
N ARG A 45 21.89 -3.04 -16.86
CA ARG A 45 22.48 -2.91 -18.20
C ARG A 45 21.74 -1.80 -18.89
N TYR A 46 22.45 -0.77 -19.35
CA TYR A 46 21.88 0.41 -20.01
C TYR A 46 21.69 0.23 -21.53
N ASP A 47 21.50 -1.02 -21.98
CA ASP A 47 21.23 -1.34 -23.38
C ASP A 47 19.77 -0.99 -23.70
N PHE A 48 19.56 0.15 -24.37
CA PHE A 48 18.25 0.61 -24.79
C PHE A 48 17.64 -0.40 -25.76
N TRP A 49 16.54 -1.03 -25.35
CA TRP A 49 15.85 -2.09 -26.10
C TRP A 49 14.43 -1.64 -26.52
N GLY A 50 14.03 -0.42 -26.16
CA GLY A 50 12.72 0.14 -26.48
C GLY A 50 11.56 -0.57 -25.75
N ILE A 51 10.39 -0.59 -26.38
CA ILE A 51 9.13 -1.11 -25.82
C ILE A 51 8.96 -2.63 -25.92
N ASP A 52 9.89 -3.33 -26.56
CA ASP A 52 9.84 -4.79 -26.77
C ASP A 52 9.81 -5.59 -25.45
N GLN A 53 10.37 -5.03 -24.36
CA GLN A 53 10.25 -5.65 -23.02
C GLN A 53 8.80 -5.72 -22.56
N HIS A 54 7.99 -4.71 -22.86
CA HIS A 54 6.59 -4.68 -22.47
C HIS A 54 5.79 -5.69 -23.29
N PHE A 55 6.00 -5.80 -24.60
CA PHE A 55 5.35 -6.83 -25.41
C PHE A 55 5.67 -8.24 -24.93
N ARG A 56 6.95 -8.51 -24.58
CA ARG A 56 7.36 -9.80 -24.00
C ARG A 56 6.68 -10.07 -22.65
N LEU A 57 6.50 -9.05 -21.82
CA LEU A 57 5.81 -9.17 -20.54
C LEU A 57 4.33 -9.50 -20.73
N TRP A 58 3.63 -8.77 -21.61
CA TRP A 58 2.22 -9.00 -21.93
C TRP A 58 1.97 -10.33 -22.63
N SER A 59 2.94 -10.86 -23.39
CA SER A 59 2.86 -12.21 -23.96
C SER A 59 3.03 -13.34 -22.94
N ASN A 60 3.45 -13.03 -21.70
CA ASN A 60 3.65 -14.04 -20.68
C ASN A 60 2.31 -14.35 -19.99
N PRO A 61 1.80 -15.60 -20.06
CA PRO A 61 0.52 -15.95 -19.44
C PRO A 61 0.50 -15.76 -17.92
N ARG A 62 1.67 -15.80 -17.25
CA ARG A 62 1.76 -15.54 -15.81
C ARG A 62 1.53 -14.07 -15.47
N TRP A 63 1.85 -13.15 -16.38
CA TRP A 63 1.65 -11.72 -16.18
C TRP A 63 0.17 -11.37 -16.18
N SER A 64 -0.60 -11.85 -17.16
CA SER A 64 -2.05 -11.59 -17.23
C SER A 64 -2.77 -12.14 -16.01
N ILE A 65 -2.45 -13.37 -15.58
CA ILE A 65 -3.02 -13.99 -14.37
C ILE A 65 -2.66 -13.17 -13.13
N ALA A 66 -1.41 -12.71 -13.00
CA ALA A 66 -0.98 -11.91 -11.86
C ALA A 66 -1.71 -10.55 -11.81
N VAL A 67 -1.89 -9.88 -12.95
CA VAL A 67 -2.61 -8.61 -13.06
C VAL A 67 -4.08 -8.79 -12.70
N GLU A 68 -4.72 -9.85 -13.21
CA GLU A 68 -6.11 -10.16 -12.88
C GLU A 68 -6.30 -10.43 -11.39
N ASN A 69 -5.46 -11.29 -10.81
CA ASN A 69 -5.49 -11.57 -9.37
C ASN A 69 -5.25 -10.32 -8.53
N LEU A 70 -4.29 -9.46 -8.94
CA LEU A 70 -4.03 -8.20 -8.27
C LEU A 70 -5.25 -7.27 -8.31
N LEU A 71 -5.88 -7.13 -9.49
CA LEU A 71 -7.05 -6.28 -9.65
C LEU A 71 -8.23 -6.78 -8.83
N ILE A 72 -8.55 -8.09 -8.90
CA ILE A 72 -9.63 -8.70 -8.13
C ILE A 72 -9.37 -8.51 -6.63
N PHE A 73 -8.16 -8.82 -6.17
CA PHE A 73 -7.77 -8.66 -4.77
C PHE A 73 -7.90 -7.20 -4.31
N THR A 74 -7.34 -6.24 -5.07
CA THR A 74 -7.38 -4.83 -4.71
C THR A 74 -8.81 -4.29 -4.68
N VAL A 75 -9.64 -4.60 -5.67
CA VAL A 75 -11.02 -4.12 -5.72
C VAL A 75 -11.83 -4.68 -4.55
N LEU A 76 -11.77 -6.00 -4.32
CA LEU A 76 -12.48 -6.62 -3.20
C LEU A 76 -11.99 -6.07 -1.86
N PHE A 77 -10.67 -5.96 -1.67
CA PHE A 77 -10.08 -5.43 -0.45
C PHE A 77 -10.54 -4.00 -0.17
N VAL A 78 -10.45 -3.10 -1.16
CA VAL A 78 -10.85 -1.69 -1.00
C VAL A 78 -12.35 -1.58 -0.69
N VAL A 79 -13.20 -2.29 -1.43
CA VAL A 79 -14.65 -2.25 -1.21
C VAL A 79 -15.00 -2.75 0.20
N ILE A 80 -14.44 -3.88 0.62
CA ILE A 80 -14.67 -4.45 1.96
C ILE A 80 -14.17 -3.49 3.05
N CYS A 81 -12.97 -2.94 2.92
CA CYS A 81 -12.42 -1.98 3.88
C CYS A 81 -13.28 -0.72 4.01
N ILE A 82 -13.79 -0.18 2.89
CA ILE A 82 -14.68 0.99 2.92
C ILE A 82 -16.00 0.64 3.60
N LEU A 83 -16.62 -0.49 3.25
CA LEU A 83 -17.89 -0.92 3.85
C LEU A 83 -17.76 -1.12 5.37
N ILE A 84 -16.73 -1.84 5.80
CA ILE A 84 -16.45 -2.07 7.23
C ILE A 84 -16.11 -0.75 7.92
N GLY A 85 -15.28 0.10 7.31
CA GLY A 85 -14.87 1.39 7.86
C GLY A 85 -16.06 2.33 8.07
N ILE A 86 -16.99 2.40 7.11
CA ILE A 86 -18.22 3.17 7.22
C ILE A 86 -19.13 2.60 8.31
N LEU A 87 -19.32 1.28 8.34
CA LEU A 87 -20.16 0.62 9.35
C LEU A 87 -19.62 0.89 10.77
N LEU A 88 -18.32 0.72 10.98
CA LEU A 88 -17.68 1.03 12.27
C LEU A 88 -17.76 2.52 12.61
N SER A 89 -17.60 3.41 11.62
CA SER A 89 -17.74 4.86 11.81
C SER A 89 -19.15 5.22 12.27
N ILE A 90 -20.19 4.65 11.66
CA ILE A 90 -21.59 4.88 12.04
C ILE A 90 -21.86 4.37 13.46
N LEU A 91 -21.37 3.18 13.81
CA LEU A 91 -21.52 2.62 15.15
C LEU A 91 -20.86 3.51 16.22
N LEU A 92 -19.67 4.04 15.93
CA LEU A 92 -18.94 4.87 16.88
C LEU A 92 -19.55 6.27 17.04
N ASP A 93 -20.24 6.79 16.01
CA ASP A 93 -20.89 8.11 16.03
C ASP A 93 -22.17 8.16 16.89
N GLN A 94 -22.68 7.03 17.39
CA GLN A 94 -23.93 6.96 18.15
C GLN A 94 -23.87 7.51 19.60
N LYS A 95 -22.87 8.34 19.95
CA LYS A 95 -22.65 8.88 21.31
C LYS A 95 -22.70 7.79 22.39
N ILE A 96 -21.99 6.69 22.17
CA ILE A 96 -21.95 5.57 23.11
C ILE A 96 -21.22 6.04 24.39
N ARG A 97 -21.80 5.78 25.56
CA ARG A 97 -21.25 6.14 26.89
C ARG A 97 -19.81 5.67 27.15
N ALA A 98 -19.28 4.73 26.35
CA ALA A 98 -17.96 4.13 26.44
C ALA A 98 -17.04 4.46 25.22
N GLU A 99 -17.28 5.57 24.53
CA GLU A 99 -16.55 6.00 23.31
C GLU A 99 -15.01 5.90 23.45
N GLY A 100 -14.44 6.35 24.57
CA GLY A 100 -13.00 6.35 24.78
C GLY A 100 -12.37 4.95 24.82
N PHE A 101 -13.06 3.96 25.37
CA PHE A 101 -12.59 2.58 25.42
C PHE A 101 -12.66 1.91 24.04
N LEU A 102 -13.79 2.07 23.35
CA LEU A 102 -14.00 1.51 22.01
C LEU A 102 -13.01 2.07 20.99
N ARG A 103 -12.76 3.40 21.04
CA ARG A 103 -11.77 4.04 20.18
C ARG A 103 -10.36 3.51 20.45
N THR A 104 -10.00 3.26 21.70
CA THR A 104 -8.67 2.72 22.04
C THR A 104 -8.46 1.32 21.45
N ILE A 105 -9.44 0.42 21.58
CA ILE A 105 -9.36 -0.93 20.98
C ILE A 105 -9.28 -0.83 19.45
N TYR A 106 -10.08 0.03 18.84
CA TYR A 106 -10.08 0.22 17.38
C TYR A 106 -8.75 0.79 16.86
N LEU A 107 -8.13 1.72 17.59
CA LEU A 107 -6.86 2.32 17.21
C LEU A 107 -5.66 1.40 17.49
N TYR A 108 -5.80 0.42 18.38
CA TYR A 108 -4.70 -0.44 18.81
C TYR A 108 -4.03 -1.21 17.64
N PRO A 109 -4.78 -1.84 16.71
CA PRO A 109 -4.19 -2.48 15.53
C PRO A 109 -3.38 -1.52 14.65
N MET A 110 -3.77 -0.24 14.55
CA MET A 110 -3.05 0.74 13.74
C MET A 110 -1.69 1.14 14.33
N ALA A 111 -1.46 0.88 15.62
CA ALA A 111 -0.17 1.09 16.26
C ALA A 111 0.78 -0.11 16.10
N LEU A 112 0.28 -1.28 15.66
CA LEU A 112 1.11 -2.46 15.45
C LEU A 112 1.97 -2.31 14.19
N SER A 113 3.20 -2.80 14.24
CA SER A 113 4.09 -2.79 13.07
C SER A 113 3.63 -3.79 12.02
N PHE A 114 3.97 -3.52 10.75
CA PHE A 114 3.70 -4.45 9.65
C PHE A 114 4.33 -5.83 9.86
N ILE A 115 5.51 -5.89 10.49
CA ILE A 115 6.21 -7.16 10.78
C ILE A 115 5.42 -7.98 11.78
N VAL A 116 5.01 -7.39 12.91
CA VAL A 116 4.27 -8.09 13.98
C VAL A 116 2.93 -8.59 13.44
N THR A 117 2.22 -7.74 12.71
CA THR A 117 0.95 -8.09 12.08
C THR A 117 1.15 -9.27 11.11
N GLY A 118 2.16 -9.20 10.24
CA GLY A 118 2.49 -10.29 9.31
C GLY A 118 2.84 -11.61 9.99
N THR A 119 3.61 -11.57 11.09
CA THR A 119 3.93 -12.77 11.87
C THR A 119 2.71 -13.36 12.57
N ALA A 120 1.81 -12.50 13.08
CA ALA A 120 0.57 -12.94 13.72
C ALA A 120 -0.33 -13.68 12.72
N TRP A 121 -0.54 -13.11 11.52
CA TRP A 121 -1.27 -13.80 10.45
C TRP A 121 -0.59 -15.10 10.02
N LYS A 122 0.74 -15.13 9.92
CA LYS A 122 1.49 -16.34 9.58
C LYS A 122 1.28 -17.46 10.60
N TRP A 123 1.28 -17.15 11.89
CA TRP A 123 1.00 -18.14 12.93
C TRP A 123 -0.46 -18.57 12.93
N MET A 124 -1.37 -17.62 12.75
CA MET A 124 -2.80 -17.87 12.73
C MET A 124 -3.23 -18.77 11.56
N LEU A 125 -2.60 -18.58 10.39
CA LEU A 125 -2.81 -19.38 9.18
C LEU A 125 -1.90 -20.62 9.11
N ASN A 126 -1.14 -20.93 10.17
CA ASN A 126 -0.27 -22.10 10.16
C ASN A 126 -1.12 -23.38 10.36
N PRO A 127 -1.09 -24.34 9.43
CA PRO A 127 -1.88 -25.57 9.54
C PRO A 127 -1.54 -26.42 10.78
N SER A 128 -0.31 -26.36 11.31
CA SER A 128 0.12 -27.26 12.38
C SER A 128 -0.20 -26.79 13.80
N MET A 129 -0.35 -25.48 14.02
CA MET A 129 -0.59 -24.88 15.35
C MET A 129 -1.55 -23.68 15.31
N GLY A 130 -2.06 -23.31 14.14
CA GLY A 130 -2.93 -22.17 13.94
C GLY A 130 -4.41 -22.53 14.03
N ILE A 131 -5.24 -21.71 13.38
CA ILE A 131 -6.70 -21.81 13.42
C ILE A 131 -7.19 -23.15 12.86
N GLU A 132 -6.55 -23.68 11.83
CA GLU A 132 -6.97 -24.94 11.18
C GLU A 132 -6.96 -26.11 12.18
N LYS A 133 -5.86 -26.30 12.93
CA LYS A 133 -5.80 -27.33 13.98
C LYS A 133 -6.84 -27.09 15.08
N LEU A 134 -7.09 -25.85 15.47
CA LEU A 134 -8.13 -25.52 16.46
C LEU A 134 -9.53 -25.93 15.97
N PHE A 135 -9.85 -25.74 14.70
CA PHE A 135 -11.11 -26.18 14.11
C PHE A 135 -11.21 -27.71 14.01
N THR A 136 -10.12 -28.38 13.63
CA THR A 136 -10.03 -29.85 13.59
C THR A 136 -10.15 -30.46 15.00
N ASP A 137 -9.51 -29.86 16.01
CA ASP A 137 -9.60 -30.27 17.41
C ASP A 137 -11.01 -30.05 17.98
N TRP A 138 -11.77 -29.08 17.46
CA TRP A 138 -13.19 -28.86 17.77
C TRP A 138 -14.14 -29.80 17.00
N GLY A 139 -13.62 -30.74 16.21
CA GLY A 139 -14.39 -31.79 15.55
C GLY A 139 -14.98 -31.40 14.19
N PHE A 140 -14.62 -30.23 13.65
CA PHE A 140 -14.96 -29.85 12.27
C PHE A 140 -13.82 -30.34 11.36
N THR A 141 -14.13 -31.28 10.45
CA THR A 141 -13.18 -31.80 9.43
C THR A 141 -13.35 -31.07 8.11
#